data_AF-A0AAD6TM05-F1
#
_entry.id   AF-A0AAD6TM05-F1
#
_cell.length_a   1.000
_cell.length_b   1.000
_cell.length_c   1.000
_cell.angle_alpha   90.00
_cell.angle_beta   90.00
_cell.angle_gamma   90.00
#
_symmetry.space_group_name_H-M   'P 1'
#
loop_
_entity.id
_entity.type
_entity.pdbx_description
1 polymer ?
#
loop_
_entity_poly.entity_id
_entity_poly.type
_entity_poly.pdbx_seq_one_letter_code
_entity_poly.pdbx_strand_id
1 'polypeptide(L)'
;DVEPIEMLWQTIALCTRSDEKPVALLTDINARTGSSQIQSQLDEFVRSSSDPEEKTNTRGRAVLQECDTYGLIILNGTSFETASPGRLTSWQPGGNSVIDYALVSKPLLPRIRKFHVTSPTPD
;
A
#
# COMPACT_ATOMS: atom_id res chain seq x y z
N ASP A 1 -1.31 20.90 17.33
CA ASP A 1 -0.37 19.86 16.87
C ASP A 1 -0.93 19.16 15.65
N VAL A 2 -0.10 18.91 14.64
CA VAL A 2 -0.52 18.20 13.43
C VAL A 2 -0.34 16.70 13.69
N GLU A 3 -1.37 15.91 13.40
CA GLU A 3 -1.30 14.45 13.57
C GLU A 3 -0.22 13.86 12.63
N PRO A 4 0.60 12.89 13.07
CA PRO A 4 1.69 12.34 12.25
C PRO A 4 1.24 11.83 10.88
N ILE A 5 0.03 11.25 10.81
CA ILE A 5 -0.55 10.77 9.55
C ILE A 5 -0.87 11.91 8.58
N GLU A 6 -1.27 13.07 9.08
CA GLU A 6 -1.53 14.25 8.26
C GLU A 6 -0.21 14.82 7.71
N MET A 7 0.84 14.87 8.53
CA MET A 7 2.18 15.27 8.08
C MET A 7 2.72 14.34 6.97
N LEU A 8 2.46 13.02 7.09
CA LEU A 8 2.81 12.06 6.05
C LEU A 8 2.14 12.44 4.72
N TRP A 9 0.83 12.63 4.70
CA TRP A 9 0.10 12.95 3.48
C TRP A 9 0.46 14.31 2.89
N GLN A 10 0.70 15.33 3.74
CA GLN A 10 1.23 16.62 3.29
C GLN A 10 2.60 16.47 2.64
N THR A 11 3.48 15.63 3.20
CA THR A 11 4.80 15.36 2.61
C THR A 11 4.66 14.67 1.26
N ILE A 12 3.81 13.65 1.16
CA ILE A 12 3.52 12.96 -0.10
C ILE A 12 2.97 13.94 -1.13
N ALA A 13 2.03 14.81 -0.75
CA ALA A 13 1.46 15.82 -1.64
C ALA A 13 2.50 16.79 -2.21
N LEU A 14 3.60 17.06 -1.49
CA LEU A 14 4.72 17.84 -1.99
C LEU A 14 5.62 17.03 -2.92
N CYS A 15 5.89 15.77 -2.57
CA CYS A 15 6.75 14.87 -3.34
C CYS A 15 6.15 14.48 -4.69
N THR A 16 4.81 14.37 -4.79
CA THR A 16 4.12 13.96 -6.02
C THR A 16 3.81 15.11 -6.98
N ARG A 17 4.27 16.35 -6.69
CA ARG A 17 4.08 17.51 -7.58
C ARG A 17 4.85 17.47 -8.89
N SER A 18 5.87 16.62 -8.97
CA SER A 18 6.72 16.49 -10.15
C SER A 18 6.94 15.03 -10.50
N ASP A 19 6.69 14.68 -11.75
CA ASP A 19 6.95 13.35 -12.29
C ASP A 19 8.45 13.06 -12.48
N GLU A 20 9.32 14.07 -12.35
CA GLU A 20 10.78 13.90 -12.45
C GLU A 20 11.37 13.10 -11.29
N LYS A 21 10.66 13.06 -10.16
CA LYS A 21 11.08 12.34 -8.95
C LYS A 21 10.02 11.32 -8.57
N PRO A 22 10.12 10.08 -9.08
CA PRO A 22 9.23 9.01 -8.70
C PRO A 22 9.25 8.78 -7.18
N VAL A 23 8.08 8.52 -6.60
CA VAL A 23 7.89 8.38 -5.16
C VAL A 23 7.65 6.91 -4.82
N ALA A 24 8.30 6.43 -3.77
CA ALA A 24 7.97 5.20 -3.08
C ALA A 24 7.73 5.51 -1.60
N LEU A 25 6.64 4.99 -1.05
CA LEU A 25 6.32 5.05 0.36
C LEU A 25 6.20 3.61 0.89
N LEU A 26 7.04 3.28 1.87
CA LEU A 26 6.94 2.06 2.67
C LEU A 26 6.47 2.47 4.07
N THR A 27 5.35 1.94 4.53
CA THR A 27 4.74 2.45 5.77
C THR A 27 3.86 1.41 6.47
N ASP A 28 3.92 1.40 7.81
CA ASP A 28 2.89 0.83 8.67
C ASP A 28 1.86 1.91 8.99
N ILE A 29 0.66 1.77 8.43
CA ILE A 29 -0.45 2.71 8.61
C ILE A 29 -1.56 2.13 9.48
N ASN A 30 -1.41 0.91 9.99
CA ASN A 30 -2.43 0.21 10.78
C ASN A 30 -3.84 0.30 10.14
N ALA A 31 -3.87 0.16 8.81
CA ALA A 31 -5.05 0.32 7.97
C ALA A 31 -5.24 -0.93 7.11
N ARG A 32 -6.46 -1.46 7.04
CA ARG A 32 -6.75 -2.64 6.22
C ARG A 32 -7.47 -2.20 4.96
N THR A 33 -6.86 -2.38 3.79
CA THR A 33 -7.47 -2.03 2.49
C THR A 33 -8.20 -3.19 1.82
N GLY A 34 -8.10 -4.40 2.38
CA GLY A 34 -8.51 -5.63 1.69
C GLY A 34 -7.85 -5.72 0.30
N SER A 35 -8.60 -6.26 -0.66
CA SER A 35 -8.22 -6.36 -2.07
C SER A 35 -8.54 -5.09 -2.89
N SER A 36 -8.93 -3.98 -2.25
CA SER A 36 -9.28 -2.74 -2.97
C SER A 36 -8.04 -2.02 -3.52
N GLN A 37 -8.15 -1.42 -4.70
CA GLN A 37 -7.14 -0.51 -5.29
C GLN A 37 -7.80 0.84 -5.57
N ILE A 38 -7.01 1.86 -5.92
CA ILE A 38 -7.54 3.14 -6.40
C ILE A 38 -8.44 2.94 -7.62
N GLN A 39 -9.56 3.67 -7.65
CA GLN A 39 -10.63 3.47 -8.64
C GLN A 39 -10.12 3.61 -10.08
N SER A 40 -9.22 4.57 -10.29
CA SER A 40 -8.63 4.87 -11.60
C SER A 40 -7.74 3.76 -12.14
N GLN A 41 -7.40 2.73 -11.35
CA GLN A 41 -6.42 1.70 -11.69
C GLN A 41 -6.89 0.26 -11.39
N LEU A 42 -8.19 0.07 -11.13
CA LEU A 42 -8.73 -1.25 -10.77
C LEU A 42 -8.44 -2.33 -11.82
N ASP A 43 -8.46 -1.97 -13.10
CA ASP A 43 -8.28 -2.94 -14.20
C ASP A 43 -6.81 -3.27 -14.47
N GLU A 44 -5.89 -2.35 -14.16
CA GLU A 44 -4.46 -2.50 -14.47
C GLU A 44 -3.68 -3.12 -13.30
N PHE A 45 -4.03 -2.75 -12.07
CA PHE A 45 -3.33 -3.18 -10.86
C PHE A 45 -4.27 -3.88 -9.88
N VAL A 46 -4.91 -4.95 -10.37
CA VAL A 46 -5.77 -5.83 -9.57
C VAL A 46 -4.99 -6.35 -8.37
N ARG A 47 -5.62 -6.31 -7.19
CA ARG A 47 -5.04 -6.75 -5.93
C ARG A 47 -5.75 -7.98 -5.37
N SER A 48 -4.99 -8.84 -4.70
CA SER A 48 -5.49 -9.82 -3.74
C SER A 48 -4.95 -9.55 -2.34
N SER A 49 -5.67 -9.98 -1.31
CA SER A 49 -5.23 -9.91 0.08
C SER A 49 -5.50 -11.25 0.76
N SER A 50 -4.56 -11.71 1.58
CA SER A 50 -4.71 -12.89 2.45
C SER A 50 -5.17 -12.51 3.86
N ASP A 51 -5.48 -11.23 4.11
CA ASP A 51 -6.03 -10.79 5.40
C ASP A 51 -7.40 -11.48 5.63
N PRO A 52 -7.55 -12.32 6.66
CA PRO A 52 -8.75 -13.14 6.85
C PRO A 52 -10.00 -12.31 7.17
N GLU A 53 -9.84 -11.07 7.63
CA GLU A 53 -10.99 -10.18 7.83
C GLU A 53 -11.41 -9.48 6.54
N GLU A 54 -10.66 -9.62 5.43
CA GLU A 54 -10.80 -9.16 4.02
C GLU A 54 -11.40 -7.76 3.75
N LYS A 55 -11.89 -7.08 4.78
CA LYS A 55 -12.73 -5.90 4.69
C LYS A 55 -11.90 -4.66 4.88
N THR A 56 -12.08 -3.75 3.95
CA THR A 56 -11.57 -2.39 4.03
C THR A 56 -12.14 -1.70 5.27
N ASN A 57 -11.27 -1.39 6.25
CA ASN A 57 -11.69 -0.66 7.44
C ASN A 57 -11.73 0.87 7.17
N THR A 58 -12.15 1.66 8.16
CA THR A 58 -12.28 3.12 7.99
C THR A 58 -10.95 3.78 7.60
N ARG A 59 -9.83 3.35 8.22
CA ARG A 59 -8.49 3.84 7.88
C ARG A 59 -8.07 3.42 6.47
N GLY A 60 -8.40 2.19 6.07
CA GLY A 60 -8.14 1.66 4.73
C GLY A 60 -8.85 2.46 3.65
N ARG A 61 -10.11 2.87 3.89
CA ARG A 61 -10.83 3.78 2.97
C ARG A 61 -10.15 5.13 2.84
N ALA A 62 -9.70 5.72 3.95
CA ALA A 62 -8.97 6.99 3.92
C ALA A 62 -7.66 6.86 3.11
N VAL A 63 -6.91 5.77 3.31
CA VAL A 63 -5.67 5.50 2.58
C VAL A 63 -5.92 5.35 1.08
N LEU A 64 -6.96 4.62 0.69
CA LEU A 64 -7.34 4.49 -0.73
C LEU A 64 -7.68 5.86 -1.34
N GLN A 65 -8.34 6.73 -0.59
CA GLN A 65 -8.66 8.09 -1.03
C GLN A 65 -7.39 8.96 -1.20
N GLU A 66 -6.45 8.93 -0.25
CA GLU A 66 -5.18 9.64 -0.39
C GLU A 66 -4.33 9.08 -1.54
N CYS A 67 -4.36 7.75 -1.73
CA CYS A 67 -3.70 7.11 -2.86
C CYS A 67 -4.27 7.59 -4.20
N ASP A 68 -5.59 7.65 -4.34
CA ASP A 68 -6.23 8.16 -5.56
C ASP A 68 -5.94 9.66 -5.75
N THR A 69 -5.94 10.44 -4.66
CA THR A 69 -5.65 11.88 -4.67
C THR A 69 -4.23 12.18 -5.17
N TYR A 70 -3.23 11.41 -4.73
CA TYR A 70 -1.83 11.64 -5.08
C TYR A 70 -1.29 10.70 -6.17
N GLY A 71 -2.15 9.90 -6.80
CA GLY A 71 -1.77 8.97 -7.84
C GLY A 71 -0.79 7.88 -7.37
N LEU A 72 -0.92 7.43 -6.13
CA LEU A 72 -0.13 6.33 -5.57
C LEU A 72 -0.83 4.99 -5.75
N ILE A 73 -0.08 4.00 -6.19
CA ILE A 73 -0.55 2.63 -6.44
C ILE A 73 -0.02 1.72 -5.34
N ILE A 74 -0.91 0.95 -4.75
CA ILE A 74 -0.55 -0.05 -3.74
C ILE A 74 0.03 -1.27 -4.45
N LEU A 75 1.26 -1.67 -4.13
CA LEU A 75 1.94 -2.83 -4.73
C LEU A 75 1.55 -4.16 -4.07
N ASN A 76 1.26 -4.16 -2.77
CA ASN A 76 0.82 -5.35 -2.05
C ASN A 76 -0.41 -5.94 -2.74
N GLY A 77 -0.39 -7.24 -3.03
CA GLY A 77 -1.49 -7.92 -3.69
C GLY A 77 -1.48 -7.85 -5.21
N THR A 78 -0.61 -7.04 -5.82
CA THR A 78 -0.52 -6.92 -7.28
C THR A 78 0.41 -7.97 -7.89
N SER A 79 0.47 -8.02 -9.21
CA SER A 79 1.44 -8.83 -9.96
C SER A 79 2.91 -8.47 -9.69
N PHE A 80 3.20 -7.30 -9.08
CA PHE A 80 4.55 -6.95 -8.64
C PHE A 80 4.99 -7.72 -7.39
N GLU A 81 4.05 -8.17 -6.55
CA GLU A 81 4.34 -9.00 -5.39
C GLU A 81 4.62 -10.43 -5.85
N THR A 82 5.89 -10.80 -5.84
CA THR A 82 6.33 -12.08 -6.41
C THR A 82 5.97 -13.28 -5.53
N ALA A 83 5.84 -14.45 -6.15
CA ALA A 83 5.50 -15.77 -5.58
C ALA A 83 4.06 -15.95 -5.07
N SER A 84 3.52 -15.02 -4.29
CA SER A 84 2.14 -15.11 -3.77
C SER A 84 1.64 -13.70 -3.43
N PRO A 85 0.73 -13.11 -4.24
CA PRO A 85 0.26 -11.76 -3.97
C PRO A 85 -0.68 -11.68 -2.78
N GLY A 86 -0.52 -10.64 -1.97
CA GLY A 86 -1.41 -10.31 -0.86
C GLY A 86 -0.97 -10.92 0.45
N ARG A 87 0.33 -11.13 0.67
CA ARG A 87 0.82 -11.72 1.92
C ARG A 87 0.55 -10.81 3.09
N LEU A 88 0.30 -11.45 4.24
CA LEU A 88 0.24 -10.82 5.55
C LEU A 88 1.54 -10.06 5.82
N THR A 89 1.41 -8.91 6.48
CA THR A 89 2.55 -8.06 6.86
C THR A 89 2.65 -7.84 8.37
N SER A 90 1.59 -8.16 9.11
CA SER A 90 1.56 -8.13 10.56
C SER A 90 1.05 -9.46 11.13
N TRP A 91 1.78 -9.97 12.12
CA TRP A 91 1.50 -11.24 12.80
C TRP A 91 1.41 -10.99 14.30
N GLN A 92 0.19 -10.99 14.84
CA GLN A 92 -0.05 -10.77 16.26
C GLN A 92 -0.83 -11.94 16.86
N PRO A 93 -0.73 -12.19 18.19
CA PRO A 93 -1.51 -13.25 18.85
C PRO A 93 -3.03 -13.13 18.62
N GLY A 94 -3.52 -11.90 18.44
CA GLY A 94 -4.93 -11.60 18.19
C GLY A 94 -5.36 -11.70 16.72
N GLY A 95 -4.46 -12.04 15.81
CA GLY A 95 -4.74 -12.16 14.38
C GLY A 95 -3.62 -11.62 13.50
N ASN A 96 -3.70 -11.98 12.23
CA ASN A 96 -2.76 -11.51 11.22
C ASN A 96 -3.48 -10.54 10.27
N SER A 97 -2.74 -9.58 9.72
CA SER A 97 -3.33 -8.59 8.81
C SER A 97 -2.34 -8.08 7.76
N VAL A 98 -2.89 -7.41 6.75
CA VAL A 98 -2.11 -6.61 5.80
C VAL A 98 -2.28 -5.14 6.19
N ILE A 99 -1.26 -4.57 6.83
CA ILE A 99 -1.29 -3.19 7.34
C ILE A 99 -0.02 -2.38 7.02
N ASP A 100 1.08 -3.06 6.69
CA ASP A 100 2.24 -2.46 6.05
C ASP A 100 2.08 -2.46 4.53
N TYR A 101 2.36 -1.33 3.89
CA TYR A 101 2.19 -1.16 2.45
C TYR A 101 3.42 -0.57 1.77
N ALA A 102 3.60 -1.00 0.53
CA ALA A 102 4.42 -0.32 -0.47
C ALA A 102 3.50 0.41 -1.46
N LEU A 103 3.59 1.74 -1.47
CA LEU A 103 2.85 2.63 -2.35
C LEU A 103 3.82 3.32 -3.30
N VAL A 104 3.48 3.42 -4.58
CA VAL A 104 4.38 4.02 -5.58
C VAL A 104 3.65 4.97 -6.52
N SER A 105 4.31 6.04 -6.95
CA SER A 105 3.78 6.86 -8.03
C SER A 105 3.95 6.16 -9.38
N LYS A 106 3.06 6.48 -10.33
CA LYS A 106 3.07 5.88 -11.69
C LYS A 106 4.44 5.92 -12.38
N PRO A 107 5.21 7.03 -12.35
CA PRO A 107 6.54 7.09 -12.97
C PRO A 107 7.54 6.05 -12.45
N LEU A 108 7.31 5.48 -11.26
CA LEU A 108 8.19 4.45 -10.69
C LEU A 108 7.89 3.04 -11.24
N LEU A 109 6.66 2.77 -11.69
CA LEU A 109 6.22 1.43 -12.09
C LEU A 109 7.14 0.74 -13.11
N PRO A 110 7.60 1.40 -14.20
CA PRO A 110 8.46 0.74 -15.19
C PRO A 110 9.84 0.35 -14.64
N ARG A 111 10.21 0.86 -13.46
CA ARG A 111 11.49 0.59 -12.80
C ARG A 111 11.38 -0.51 -11.74
N ILE A 112 10.16 -0.93 -11.37
CA ILE A 112 9.93 -1.98 -10.39
C ILE A 112 10.16 -3.33 -11.06
N ARG A 113 11.20 -4.04 -10.61
CA ARG A 113 11.50 -5.39 -11.11
C ARG A 113 10.84 -6.47 -10.29
N LYS A 114 10.86 -6.32 -8.96
CA LYS A 114 10.31 -7.25 -7.99
C LYS A 114 9.92 -6.50 -6.72
N PHE A 115 8.81 -6.88 -6.14
CA PHE A 115 8.42 -6.53 -4.77
C PHE A 115 8.21 -7.83 -3.99
N HIS A 116 8.61 -7.81 -2.72
CA HIS A 116 8.58 -8.98 -1.84
C HIS A 116 8.01 -8.59 -0.49
N VAL A 117 7.05 -9.37 -0.02
CA VAL A 117 6.65 -9.43 1.39
C VAL A 117 7.18 -10.74 1.94
N THR A 118 7.99 -10.67 2.99
CA THR A 118 8.57 -11.83 3.65
C THR A 118 7.90 -12.05 5.00
N SER A 119 7.62 -13.32 5.31
CA SER A 119 7.25 -13.70 6.67
C SER A 119 8.43 -13.45 7.61
N PRO A 120 8.17 -13.17 8.90
CA PRO A 120 9.22 -13.06 9.88
C PRO A 120 10.01 -14.37 9.93
N THR A 121 11.33 -14.25 9.89
CA THR A 121 12.22 -15.35 10.21
C THR A 121 12.10 -15.68 11.70
N PRO A 122 12.10 -16.97 12.11
CA PRO A 122 12.29 -17.32 13.50
C PRO A 122 13.59 -16.70 14.01
N ASP A 123 13.55 -16.11 15.21
CA ASP A 123 14.76 -15.63 15.91
C ASP A 123 15.75 -16.77 16.21
#